data_AF-A0A974Z7S7-F1
#
_entry.id   AF-A0A974Z7S7-F1
#
_cell.length_a   1.000
_cell.length_b   1.000
_cell.length_c   1.000
_cell.angle_alpha   90.00
_cell.angle_beta   90.00
_cell.angle_gamma   90.00
#
_symmetry.space_group_name_H-M   'P 1'
#
loop_
_entity.id
_entity.type
_entity.pdbx_description
1 polymer ?
#
loop_
_entity_poly.entity_id
_entity_poly.type
_entity_poly.pdbx_seq_one_letter_code
_entity_poly.pdbx_strand_id
1 'polypeptide(L)'
;MRSRRRASWFSAMARRFAADRTSSGVRPACGGRGNVSLTRPLEWLEAIDFTDASAAAARVAQEFTGWAPELTALITDSDTDPVLRPHYALPADHHWARIPGVTLVADAAHVMPPNGEGANLAMLDGTELAQALAAHPGDVEGALTAFKQAMFGRSAAPRSPPRALRSTPCSTASPTRKPQRF
;
A
#
# COMPACT_ATOMS: atom_id res chain seq x y z
N MET A 1 -6.43 -12.06 33.02
CA MET A 1 -7.43 -12.58 32.04
C MET A 1 -8.02 -11.50 31.11
N ARG A 2 -7.32 -10.39 30.83
CA ARG A 2 -7.81 -9.24 30.04
C ARG A 2 -7.03 -8.92 28.75
N SER A 3 -5.88 -9.56 28.50
CA SER A 3 -5.01 -9.24 27.35
C SER A 3 -5.34 -9.99 26.05
N ARG A 4 -5.97 -11.17 26.12
CA ARG A 4 -6.28 -11.99 24.93
C ARG A 4 -7.48 -11.52 24.10
N ARG A 5 -8.31 -10.61 24.62
CA ARG A 5 -9.53 -10.13 23.92
C ARG A 5 -9.28 -9.00 22.91
N ARG A 6 -8.22 -8.18 23.09
CA ARG A 6 -7.95 -6.99 22.23
C ARG A 6 -7.33 -7.35 20.87
N ALA A 7 -6.42 -8.33 20.83
CA ALA A 7 -5.85 -8.82 19.57
C ALA A 7 -6.90 -9.45 18.64
N SER A 8 -7.96 -10.04 19.20
CA SER A 8 -9.05 -10.64 18.41
C SER A 8 -9.91 -9.61 17.67
N TRP A 9 -10.01 -8.38 18.18
CA TRP A 9 -10.89 -7.36 17.60
C TRP A 9 -10.29 -6.74 16.35
N PHE A 10 -8.99 -6.44 16.33
CA PHE A 10 -8.30 -5.89 15.16
C PHE A 10 -8.30 -6.88 13.99
N SER A 11 -8.01 -8.16 14.25
CA SER A 11 -8.08 -9.22 13.22
C SER A 11 -9.50 -9.59 12.79
N ALA A 12 -10.52 -9.41 13.62
CA ALA A 12 -11.92 -9.65 13.24
C ALA A 12 -12.52 -8.46 12.47
N MET A 13 -12.12 -7.23 12.80
CA MET A 13 -12.53 -6.03 12.08
C MET A 13 -11.88 -5.98 10.69
N ALA A 14 -10.56 -6.22 10.59
CA ALA A 14 -9.86 -6.30 9.31
C ALA A 14 -10.46 -7.35 8.36
N ARG A 15 -10.91 -8.50 8.89
CA ARG A 15 -11.60 -9.54 8.10
C ARG A 15 -13.02 -9.18 7.68
N ARG A 16 -13.73 -8.35 8.46
CA ARG A 16 -15.11 -7.95 8.15
C ARG A 16 -15.21 -6.78 7.17
N PHE A 17 -14.13 -6.04 6.95
CA PHE A 17 -14.06 -4.92 6.01
C PHE A 17 -13.23 -5.22 4.74
N ALA A 18 -12.63 -6.41 4.63
CA ALA A 18 -11.88 -6.87 3.46
C ALA A 18 -12.79 -7.31 2.29
N ALA A 19 -13.78 -6.50 1.92
CA ALA A 19 -14.76 -6.84 0.88
C ALA A 19 -14.44 -6.28 -0.51
N ASP A 20 -13.34 -5.53 -0.72
CA ASP A 20 -12.95 -5.15 -2.08
C ASP A 20 -11.44 -4.84 -2.20
N ARG A 21 -10.72 -5.66 -2.98
CA ARG A 21 -9.38 -5.43 -3.59
C ARG A 21 -8.17 -5.22 -2.64
N THR A 22 -7.21 -6.13 -2.36
CA THR A 22 -6.35 -7.11 -3.07
C THR A 22 -5.00 -6.58 -3.59
N SER A 23 -3.89 -7.05 -2.99
CA SER A 23 -2.64 -7.42 -3.69
C SER A 23 -1.59 -8.08 -2.80
N SER A 24 -0.78 -8.97 -3.38
CA SER A 24 0.27 -9.77 -2.75
C SER A 24 1.66 -9.50 -3.30
N GLY A 25 2.65 -9.34 -2.41
CA GLY A 25 4.07 -9.36 -2.77
C GLY A 25 4.63 -10.76 -3.00
N VAL A 26 5.61 -10.88 -3.88
CA VAL A 26 6.51 -12.02 -4.09
C VAL A 26 7.92 -11.43 -4.25
N ARG A 27 8.95 -12.07 -3.67
CA ARG A 27 10.30 -11.51 -3.50
C ARG A 27 11.32 -12.29 -4.33
N PRO A 28 12.12 -11.62 -5.18
CA PRO A 28 13.30 -12.19 -5.83
C PRO A 28 14.65 -11.58 -5.48
N ALA A 29 15.72 -12.34 -5.75
CA ALA A 29 17.06 -11.86 -6.14
C ALA A 29 17.50 -12.69 -7.37
N CYS A 30 18.47 -12.41 -8.24
CA CYS A 30 19.76 -11.76 -8.09
C CYS A 30 19.70 -10.22 -8.16
N GLY A 31 20.30 -9.57 -7.16
CA GLY A 31 20.77 -8.17 -7.22
C GLY A 31 19.75 -7.03 -7.07
N GLY A 32 18.48 -7.24 -7.36
CA GLY A 32 17.42 -6.23 -7.20
C GLY A 32 16.31 -6.68 -6.27
N ARG A 33 15.93 -5.86 -5.28
CA ARG A 33 14.70 -6.10 -4.49
C ARG A 33 13.49 -5.69 -5.32
N GLY A 34 12.79 -6.67 -5.91
CA GLY A 34 11.54 -6.44 -6.65
C GLY A 34 10.30 -6.61 -5.78
N ASN A 35 9.26 -5.81 -6.05
CA ASN A 35 7.91 -6.08 -5.58
C ASN A 35 6.99 -6.29 -6.78
N VAL A 36 6.05 -7.22 -6.63
CA VAL A 36 4.95 -7.41 -7.57
C VAL A 36 3.68 -7.08 -6.82
N SER A 37 2.76 -6.36 -7.45
CA SER A 37 1.45 -6.02 -6.88
C SER A 37 0.37 -6.43 -7.86
N LEU A 38 -0.61 -7.20 -7.38
CA LEU A 38 -1.66 -7.83 -8.19
C LEU A 38 -3.04 -7.57 -7.63
N THR A 39 -4.00 -7.12 -8.42
CA THR A 39 -5.38 -6.99 -7.93
C THR A 39 -6.13 -8.31 -8.12
N ARG A 40 -6.11 -9.21 -7.12
CA ARG A 40 -6.77 -10.53 -7.11
C ARG A 40 -7.40 -10.88 -5.75
N PRO A 41 -8.65 -11.37 -5.68
CA PRO A 41 -9.36 -11.67 -4.42
C PRO A 41 -8.51 -12.40 -3.38
N LEU A 42 -8.77 -12.17 -2.08
CA LEU A 42 -7.94 -12.75 -1.02
C LEU A 42 -7.98 -14.29 -1.07
N GLU A 43 -9.13 -14.85 -1.38
CA GLU A 43 -9.32 -16.30 -1.58
C GLU A 43 -8.45 -16.87 -2.71
N TRP A 44 -8.15 -16.07 -3.73
CA TRP A 44 -7.25 -16.48 -4.81
C TRP A 44 -5.80 -16.57 -4.31
N LEU A 45 -5.40 -15.65 -3.44
CA LEU A 45 -4.07 -15.64 -2.83
C LEU A 45 -3.90 -16.77 -1.82
N GLU A 46 -4.92 -17.01 -1.00
CA GLU A 46 -4.91 -18.08 0.00
C GLU A 46 -4.93 -19.49 -0.62
N ALA A 47 -5.39 -19.61 -1.88
CA ALA A 47 -5.34 -20.86 -2.63
C ALA A 47 -3.94 -21.21 -3.18
N ILE A 48 -2.98 -20.29 -3.14
CA ILE A 48 -1.59 -20.54 -3.58
C ILE A 48 -0.76 -21.02 -2.39
N ASP A 49 -0.10 -22.16 -2.55
CA ASP A 49 0.86 -22.66 -1.56
C ASP A 49 2.20 -21.92 -1.69
N PHE A 50 2.43 -20.93 -0.84
CA PHE A 50 3.69 -20.16 -0.79
C PHE A 50 4.85 -20.92 -0.13
N THR A 51 4.64 -22.16 0.35
CA THR A 51 5.75 -23.02 0.82
C THR A 51 6.43 -23.74 -0.34
N ASP A 52 5.76 -23.88 -1.49
CA ASP A 52 6.37 -24.23 -2.77
C ASP A 52 6.67 -22.95 -3.57
N ALA A 53 7.86 -22.40 -3.35
CA ALA A 53 8.30 -21.14 -3.96
C ALA A 53 8.22 -21.16 -5.49
N SER A 54 8.60 -22.28 -6.12
CA SER A 54 8.62 -22.41 -7.58
C SER A 54 7.21 -22.47 -8.15
N ALA A 55 6.33 -23.28 -7.57
CA ALA A 55 4.94 -23.36 -8.00
C ALA A 55 4.20 -22.04 -7.77
N ALA A 56 4.44 -21.38 -6.63
CA ALA A 56 3.86 -20.07 -6.32
C ALA A 56 4.32 -18.99 -7.33
N ALA A 57 5.63 -18.91 -7.62
CA ALA A 57 6.18 -17.99 -8.60
C ALA A 57 5.62 -18.23 -10.01
N ALA A 58 5.54 -19.50 -10.44
CA ALA A 58 4.95 -19.86 -11.73
C ALA A 58 3.45 -19.48 -11.80
N ARG A 59 2.68 -19.73 -10.74
CA ARG A 59 1.27 -19.36 -10.68
C ARG A 59 1.06 -17.85 -10.74
N VAL A 60 1.93 -17.08 -10.08
CA VAL A 60 1.91 -15.61 -10.10
C VAL A 60 2.33 -15.08 -11.47
N ALA A 61 3.35 -15.65 -12.10
CA ALA A 61 3.82 -15.25 -13.43
C ALA A 61 2.75 -15.43 -14.52
N GLN A 62 1.82 -16.39 -14.39
CA GLN A 62 0.70 -16.57 -15.32
C GLN A 62 -0.22 -15.34 -15.41
N GLU A 63 -0.31 -14.53 -14.36
CA GLU A 63 -1.07 -13.28 -14.36
C GLU A 63 -0.44 -12.19 -15.26
N PHE A 64 0.80 -12.40 -15.69
CA PHE A 64 1.57 -11.53 -16.57
C PHE A 64 1.77 -12.13 -17.97
N THR A 65 0.91 -13.06 -18.38
CA THR A 65 0.96 -13.65 -19.73
C THR A 65 0.97 -12.55 -20.80
N GLY A 66 1.94 -12.60 -21.72
CA GLY A 66 2.14 -11.61 -22.77
C GLY A 66 3.14 -10.50 -22.43
N TRP A 67 3.70 -10.49 -21.23
CA TRP A 67 4.82 -9.61 -20.88
C TRP A 67 6.12 -10.13 -21.49
N ALA A 68 7.11 -9.23 -21.60
CA ALA A 68 8.45 -9.59 -22.06
C ALA A 68 9.07 -10.65 -21.11
N PRO A 69 9.76 -11.68 -21.65
CA PRO A 69 10.33 -12.75 -20.85
C PRO A 69 11.23 -12.26 -19.72
N GLU A 70 11.96 -11.16 -19.94
CA GLU A 70 12.86 -10.54 -18.96
C GLU A 70 12.10 -10.02 -17.74
N LEU A 71 10.85 -9.55 -17.90
CA LEU A 71 10.02 -9.08 -16.78
C LEU A 71 9.39 -10.24 -16.01
N THR A 72 8.98 -11.31 -16.71
CA THR A 72 8.48 -12.52 -16.05
C THR A 72 9.60 -13.29 -15.34
N ALA A 73 10.83 -13.24 -15.88
CA ALA A 73 12.02 -13.81 -15.25
C ALA A 73 12.33 -13.16 -13.90
N LEU A 74 12.01 -11.87 -13.73
CA LEU A 74 12.10 -11.24 -12.40
C LEU A 74 11.23 -11.94 -11.36
N ILE A 75 10.16 -12.63 -11.76
CA ILE A 75 9.27 -13.36 -10.85
C ILE A 75 9.75 -14.80 -10.67
N THR A 76 10.12 -15.47 -11.76
CA THR A 76 10.42 -16.91 -11.77
C THR A 76 11.86 -17.24 -11.36
N ASP A 77 12.83 -16.38 -11.70
CA ASP A 77 14.27 -16.66 -11.56
C ASP A 77 14.81 -15.99 -10.29
N SER A 78 14.03 -16.18 -9.24
CA SER A 78 14.06 -15.50 -7.98
C SER A 78 14.85 -16.30 -6.92
N ASP A 79 16.03 -15.87 -6.51
CA ASP A 79 16.83 -16.46 -5.42
C ASP A 79 16.20 -16.24 -4.02
N THR A 80 15.08 -15.52 -3.93
CA THR A 80 14.35 -15.36 -2.68
C THR A 80 13.00 -16.03 -2.81
N ASP A 81 12.51 -16.60 -1.71
CA ASP A 81 11.17 -17.17 -1.72
C ASP A 81 10.10 -16.06 -1.75
N PRO A 82 9.03 -16.26 -2.53
CA PRO A 82 7.84 -15.42 -2.49
C PRO A 82 7.31 -15.23 -1.06
N VAL A 83 7.12 -13.98 -0.63
CA VAL A 83 6.46 -13.69 0.66
C VAL A 83 5.17 -12.93 0.41
N LEU A 84 4.05 -13.66 0.50
CA LEU A 84 2.71 -13.11 0.44
C LEU A 84 2.51 -12.01 1.51
N ARG A 85 2.19 -10.81 1.05
CA ARG A 85 1.82 -9.65 1.89
C ARG A 85 0.54 -9.00 1.38
N PRO A 86 -0.63 -9.41 1.91
CA PRO A 86 -1.90 -8.79 1.53
C PRO A 86 -1.92 -7.31 1.93
N HIS A 87 -2.35 -6.44 1.02
CA HIS A 87 -2.63 -5.03 1.34
C HIS A 87 -4.06 -4.88 1.87
N TYR A 88 -4.19 -4.16 2.97
CA TYR A 88 -5.46 -3.83 3.61
C TYR A 88 -5.67 -2.31 3.56
N ALA A 89 -6.93 -1.89 3.52
CA ALA A 89 -7.32 -0.49 3.55
C ALA A 89 -8.56 -0.30 4.43
N LEU A 90 -8.65 0.86 5.10
CA LEU A 90 -9.89 1.28 5.74
C LEU A 90 -10.86 1.87 4.70
N PRO A 91 -12.18 1.84 4.97
CA PRO A 91 -13.15 2.57 4.16
C PRO A 91 -12.79 4.05 4.05
N ALA A 92 -13.09 4.68 2.91
CA ALA A 92 -12.75 6.09 2.67
C ALA A 92 -13.43 7.06 3.65
N ASP A 93 -14.60 6.67 4.17
CA ASP A 93 -15.41 7.41 5.16
C ASP A 93 -15.20 6.90 6.60
N HIS A 94 -14.13 6.13 6.83
CA HIS A 94 -13.85 5.56 8.15
C HIS A 94 -13.67 6.66 9.21
N HIS A 95 -14.45 6.52 10.28
CA HIS A 95 -14.39 7.38 11.45
C HIS A 95 -14.57 6.53 12.71
N TRP A 96 -14.06 7.04 13.84
CA TRP A 96 -14.21 6.42 15.14
C TRP A 96 -14.81 7.38 16.16
N ALA A 97 -15.51 6.82 17.15
CA ALA A 97 -16.01 7.57 18.29
C ALA A 97 -14.84 8.11 19.12
N ARG A 98 -14.96 9.37 19.58
CA ARG A 98 -13.92 10.01 20.41
C ARG A 98 -13.82 9.29 21.74
N ILE A 99 -12.59 8.99 22.16
CA ILE A 99 -12.24 8.55 23.51
C ILE A 99 -11.38 9.65 24.14
N PRO A 100 -11.71 10.17 25.33
CA PRO A 100 -10.92 11.19 26.00
C PRO A 100 -9.45 10.77 26.14
N GLY A 101 -8.53 11.69 25.86
CA GLY A 101 -7.08 11.50 25.94
C GLY A 101 -6.47 10.60 24.87
N VAL A 102 -7.24 10.14 23.88
CA VAL A 102 -6.77 9.18 22.87
C VAL A 102 -7.10 9.65 21.47
N THR A 103 -6.11 9.58 20.58
CA THR A 103 -6.29 9.74 19.13
C THR A 103 -5.53 8.66 18.36
N LEU A 104 -5.89 8.48 17.10
CA LEU A 104 -5.20 7.61 16.15
C LEU A 104 -4.45 8.48 15.14
N VAL A 105 -3.34 7.95 14.63
CA VAL A 105 -2.50 8.56 13.60
C VAL A 105 -2.03 7.48 12.62
N ALA A 106 -1.55 7.90 11.45
CA ALA A 106 -0.97 7.03 10.43
C ALA A 106 -1.91 5.89 10.04
N ASP A 107 -1.37 4.70 9.77
CA ASP A 107 -2.12 3.50 9.39
C ASP A 107 -3.22 3.13 10.39
N ALA A 108 -3.08 3.50 11.67
CA ALA A 108 -4.13 3.26 12.66
C ALA A 108 -5.38 4.13 12.41
N ALA A 109 -5.21 5.33 11.84
CA ALA A 109 -6.29 6.24 11.50
C ALA A 109 -6.80 6.06 10.06
N HIS A 110 -5.92 5.78 9.12
CA HIS A 110 -6.23 5.87 7.68
C HIS A 110 -5.33 4.99 6.80
N VAL A 111 -5.05 3.73 7.20
CA VAL A 111 -4.33 2.79 6.32
C VAL A 111 -4.97 2.71 4.93
N MET A 112 -4.13 2.85 3.91
CA MET A 112 -4.49 2.87 2.50
C MET A 112 -3.59 1.92 1.70
N PRO A 113 -3.99 1.50 0.49
CA PRO A 113 -3.10 0.75 -0.39
C PRO A 113 -1.79 1.52 -0.63
N PRO A 114 -0.63 0.83 -0.69
CA PRO A 114 0.66 1.49 -0.80
C PRO A 114 0.74 2.24 -2.14
N ASN A 115 0.72 3.56 -2.03
CA ASN A 115 0.76 4.51 -3.14
C ASN A 115 1.96 5.46 -3.03
N GLY A 116 2.91 5.13 -2.15
CA GLY A 116 4.08 5.95 -1.82
C GLY A 116 3.87 7.01 -0.73
N GLU A 117 2.63 7.30 -0.32
CA GLU A 117 2.34 8.45 0.56
C GLU A 117 2.06 8.09 2.02
N GLY A 118 1.88 6.81 2.37
CA GLY A 118 1.51 6.41 3.74
C GLY A 118 2.49 6.92 4.80
N ALA A 119 3.80 6.80 4.55
CA ALA A 119 4.83 7.30 5.46
C ALA A 119 4.84 8.84 5.56
N ASN A 120 4.64 9.54 4.44
CA ASN A 120 4.58 11.00 4.41
C ASN A 120 3.40 11.51 5.25
N LEU A 121 2.23 10.87 5.09
CA LEU A 121 1.03 11.21 5.86
C LEU A 121 1.21 10.90 7.35
N ALA A 122 1.84 9.77 7.69
CA ALA A 122 2.16 9.44 9.09
C ALA A 122 3.06 10.51 9.76
N MET A 123 4.06 11.01 9.04
CA MET A 123 4.94 12.08 9.54
C MET A 123 4.20 13.42 9.66
N LEU A 124 3.33 13.73 8.71
CA LEU A 124 2.46 14.91 8.75
C LEU A 124 1.53 14.86 9.97
N ASP A 125 0.86 13.73 10.20
CA ASP A 125 -0.01 13.53 11.37
C ASP A 125 0.73 13.80 12.68
N GLY A 126 1.96 13.28 12.80
CA GLY A 126 2.77 13.49 13.99
C GLY A 126 3.11 14.97 14.22
N THR A 127 3.43 15.69 13.15
CA THR A 127 3.78 17.11 13.20
C THR A 127 2.57 17.96 13.56
N GLU A 128 1.42 17.74 12.91
CA GLU A 128 0.19 18.47 13.19
C GLU A 128 -0.34 18.19 14.60
N LEU A 129 -0.23 16.94 15.07
CA LEU A 129 -0.60 16.59 16.44
C LEU A 129 0.28 17.33 17.45
N ALA A 130 1.60 17.36 17.23
CA ALA A 130 2.53 18.08 18.10
C ALA A 130 2.24 19.59 18.11
N GLN A 131 1.97 20.18 16.94
CA GLN A 131 1.59 21.59 16.82
C GLN A 131 0.27 21.89 17.53
N ALA A 132 -0.74 21.03 17.38
CA ALA A 132 -2.03 21.20 18.05
C ALA A 132 -1.87 21.15 19.58
N LEU A 133 -1.07 20.21 20.11
CA LEU A 133 -0.79 20.11 21.54
C LEU A 133 -0.04 21.34 22.06
N ALA A 134 0.96 21.83 21.32
CA ALA A 134 1.71 23.03 21.70
C ALA A 134 0.83 24.31 21.71
N ALA A 135 -0.15 24.39 20.80
CA ALA A 135 -1.08 25.52 20.71
C ALA A 135 -2.17 25.52 21.80
N HIS A 136 -2.41 24.40 22.49
CA HIS A 136 -3.46 24.26 23.52
C HIS A 136 -2.87 23.81 24.88
N PRO A 137 -2.03 24.62 25.53
CA PRO A 137 -1.45 24.25 26.82
C PRO A 137 -2.55 24.07 27.87
N GLY A 138 -2.59 22.89 28.51
CA GLY A 138 -3.60 22.54 29.50
C GLY A 138 -4.95 22.10 28.94
N ASP A 139 -5.15 22.13 27.62
CA ASP A 139 -6.38 21.67 26.95
C ASP A 139 -6.07 20.61 25.88
N VAL A 140 -5.75 19.40 26.36
CA VAL A 140 -5.48 18.24 25.50
C VAL A 140 -6.72 17.89 24.66
N GLU A 141 -7.92 18.03 25.21
CA GLU A 141 -9.15 17.65 24.53
C GLU A 141 -9.48 18.60 23.37
N GLY A 142 -9.17 19.90 23.51
CA GLY A 142 -9.22 20.88 22.42
C GLY A 142 -8.19 20.56 21.33
N ALA A 143 -6.93 20.30 21.72
CA ALA A 143 -5.87 19.92 20.78
C ALA A 143 -6.25 18.71 19.92
N LEU A 144 -6.72 17.63 20.56
CA LEU A 144 -7.12 16.40 19.86
C LEU A 144 -8.30 16.63 18.92
N THR A 145 -9.23 17.52 19.29
CA THR A 145 -10.39 17.87 18.44
C THR A 145 -9.93 18.63 17.20
N ALA A 146 -9.08 19.64 17.37
CA ALA A 146 -8.54 20.43 16.26
C ALA A 146 -7.71 19.56 15.29
N PHE A 147 -6.82 18.73 15.83
CA PHE A 147 -6.04 17.77 15.04
C PHE A 147 -6.94 16.84 14.23
N LYS A 148 -7.95 16.23 14.86
CA LYS A 148 -8.85 15.28 14.19
C LYS A 148 -9.64 15.92 13.05
N GLN A 149 -10.07 17.17 13.21
CA GLN A 149 -10.77 17.91 12.16
C GLN A 149 -9.86 18.18 10.95
N ALA A 150 -8.63 18.64 11.19
CA ALA A 150 -7.65 18.84 10.12
C ALA A 150 -7.34 17.53 9.39
N MET A 151 -7.17 16.44 10.14
CA MET A 151 -6.90 15.11 9.60
C MET A 151 -8.02 14.57 8.71
N PHE A 152 -9.26 14.59 9.14
CA PHE A 152 -10.34 14.12 8.28
C PHE A 152 -10.63 15.04 7.09
N GLY A 153 -10.35 16.34 7.23
CA GLY A 153 -10.47 17.30 6.13
C GLY A 153 -9.59 16.94 4.93
N ARG A 154 -8.35 16.46 5.15
CA ARG A 154 -7.47 15.99 4.07
C ARG A 154 -7.86 14.61 3.54
N SER A 155 -8.27 13.69 4.40
CA SER A 155 -8.57 12.31 4.02
C SER A 155 -9.85 12.20 3.18
N ALA A 156 -10.75 13.19 3.26
CA ALA A 156 -11.96 13.28 2.46
C ALA A 156 -11.75 13.83 1.03
N ALA A 157 -10.56 14.34 0.69
CA ALA A 157 -10.29 14.81 -0.67
C ALA A 157 -10.15 13.60 -1.62
N PRO A 158 -10.88 13.57 -2.76
CA PRO A 158 -10.81 12.46 -3.69
C PRO A 158 -9.38 12.35 -4.22
N ARG A 159 -8.69 11.31 -3.78
CA ARG A 159 -7.36 10.95 -4.27
C ARG A 159 -7.53 10.41 -5.68
N SER A 160 -7.49 11.32 -6.64
CA SER A 160 -7.62 11.01 -8.06
C SER A 160 -6.62 9.90 -8.42
N PRO A 161 -7.03 8.85 -9.14
CA PRO A 161 -6.07 7.85 -9.61
C PRO A 161 -4.98 8.56 -10.42
N PRO A 162 -3.73 8.08 -10.42
CA PRO A 162 -2.69 8.65 -11.26
C PRO A 162 -3.23 8.73 -12.68
N ARG A 163 -3.24 9.96 -13.24
CA ARG A 163 -3.66 10.21 -14.61
C ARG A 163 -2.87 9.24 -15.48
N ALA A 164 -3.56 8.33 -16.17
CA ALA A 164 -2.93 7.41 -17.10
C ALA A 164 -2.01 8.25 -18.00
N LEU A 165 -0.70 8.03 -17.85
CA LEU A 165 0.27 8.51 -18.82
C LEU A 165 -0.15 7.85 -20.12
N ARG A 166 -0.81 8.61 -21.00
CA ARG A 166 -1.12 8.15 -22.35
C ARG A 166 0.20 7.64 -22.92
N SER A 167 0.20 6.37 -23.30
CA SER A 167 1.30 5.76 -24.01
C SER A 167 1.57 6.60 -25.25
N THR A 168 2.60 7.44 -25.21
CA THR A 168 3.27 7.86 -26.43
C THR A 168 3.93 6.59 -26.96
N PRO A 169 3.49 6.01 -28.09
CA PRO A 169 4.16 4.86 -28.64
C PRO A 169 5.64 5.20 -28.85
N CYS A 170 6.52 4.33 -28.39
CA CYS A 170 7.94 4.40 -28.68
C CYS A 170 8.08 4.37 -30.21
N SER A 171 8.40 5.51 -30.81
CA SER A 171 8.65 5.59 -32.24
C SER A 171 9.90 4.77 -32.55
N THR A 172 9.75 3.69 -33.32
CA THR A 172 10.84 2.85 -33.82
C THR A 172 11.61 3.50 -34.98
N ALA A 173 11.58 4.83 -35.11
CA ALA A 173 12.37 5.52 -36.11
C ALA A 173 13.83 5.65 -35.63
N SER A 174 14.66 4.69 -36.03
CA SER A 174 16.13 4.81 -35.96
C SER A 174 16.57 6.11 -36.64
N PRO A 175 17.32 7.01 -35.95
CA PRO A 175 17.92 8.13 -36.63
C PRO A 175 19.04 7.60 -37.53
N THR A 176 18.88 7.73 -38.83
CA THR A 176 19.96 7.55 -39.79
C THR A 176 21.08 8.53 -39.45
N ARG A 177 22.20 7.99 -38.96
CA ARG A 177 23.43 8.72 -38.66
C ARG A 177 23.96 9.33 -39.95
N LYS A 178 23.78 10.64 -40.16
CA LYS A 178 24.48 11.35 -41.25
C LYS A 178 25.99 11.32 -40.96
N PRO A 179 26.84 11.04 -41.95
CA PRO A 179 28.29 11.07 -41.75
C PRO A 179 28.75 12.51 -41.54
N GLN A 180 29.40 12.78 -40.43
CA GLN A 180 30.18 14.01 -40.25
C GLN A 180 31.47 13.83 -41.06
N ARG A 181 31.64 14.67 -42.09
CA ARG A 181 32.94 14.90 -42.71
C ARG A 181 33.70 15.88 -41.81
N PHE A 182 34.95 15.54 -41.50
CA PHE A 182 35.92 16.41 -40.83
C PHE A 182 36.22 17.65 -41.67
#